data_AF-A0A849G5M3-F1
#
_entry.id   AF-A0A849G5M3-F1
#
_cell.length_a   1.000
_cell.length_b   1.000
_cell.length_c   1.000
_cell.angle_alpha   90.00
_cell.angle_beta   90.00
_cell.angle_gamma   90.00
#
_symmetry.space_group_name_H-M   'P 1'
#
loop_
_entity.id
_entity.type
_entity.pdbx_description
1 polymer ?
#
loop_
_entity_poly.entity_id
_entity_poly.type
_entity_poly.pdbx_seq_one_letter_code
_entity_poly.pdbx_strand_id
1 'polypeptide(L)'
;MNKSLVAICFVALLCSCGQSEPAFDKAAYEAEVLEWREGRLARLKAPTGYLNQIGLFWLEEGDYRFGSGADNDIRLPAKAASSIGVFEVNEAGVRMTAEAGVDVFSDDEPVTSILILDDTTEAPVQVTHRSFAWTVVQRDGRFAVRVRDFEHPFVATFGPLPYFAVDPSLRVSAILRRYDEPRIADVETVIEGLGYHPESPGTVEFVIDDDTYELEAYTSGDRLFFVFGDMTNRDDTYGAGRFLYADAPGEDGQTVLDFNLAYSPPCAFNDFSTCPVASPRNRLPIRIEAGEKFEPSLHYSADAGY
;
A
#
# COMPACT_ATOMS: atom_id res chain seq x y z
N MET A 1 72.82 6.34 42.76
CA MET A 1 71.92 7.50 42.62
C MET A 1 71.84 7.87 41.15
N ASN A 2 70.61 7.89 40.60
CA ASN A 2 70.15 8.46 39.32
C ASN A 2 70.65 7.83 37.99
N LYS A 3 69.78 7.12 37.24
CA LYS A 3 68.70 7.58 36.31
C LYS A 3 69.32 7.98 34.94
N SER A 4 68.88 7.57 33.75
CA SER A 4 67.59 7.06 33.28
C SER A 4 67.73 6.27 31.96
N LEU A 5 66.74 5.41 31.75
CA LEU A 5 66.31 4.70 30.54
C LEU A 5 66.52 5.42 29.19
N VAL A 6 67.02 4.66 28.22
CA VAL A 6 66.86 4.92 26.78
C VAL A 6 65.49 4.40 26.35
N ALA A 7 64.61 5.30 25.92
CA ALA A 7 63.31 4.96 25.35
C ALA A 7 63.47 4.61 23.87
N ILE A 8 63.25 3.34 23.52
CA ILE A 8 63.14 2.88 22.13
C ILE A 8 61.71 3.17 21.67
N CYS A 9 61.53 4.15 20.78
CA CYS A 9 60.28 4.40 20.09
C CYS A 9 60.00 3.26 19.10
N PHE A 10 59.08 2.37 19.45
CA PHE A 10 58.45 1.45 18.50
C PHE A 10 57.40 2.24 17.70
N VAL A 11 57.73 2.57 16.44
CA VAL A 11 56.73 3.03 15.47
C VAL A 11 55.91 1.80 15.06
N ALA A 12 54.73 1.66 15.65
CA ALA A 12 53.74 0.69 15.19
C ALA A 12 53.15 1.21 13.87
N LEU A 13 53.56 0.62 12.74
CA LEU A 13 52.83 0.74 11.49
C LEU A 13 51.47 0.06 11.68
N LEU A 14 50.43 0.87 11.89
CA LEU A 14 49.05 0.42 11.73
C LEU A 14 48.79 0.22 10.23
N CYS A 15 48.94 -1.01 9.75
CA CYS A 15 48.36 -1.42 8.48
C CYS A 15 46.84 -1.32 8.62
N SER A 16 46.28 -0.21 8.15
CA SER A 16 44.86 -0.10 7.86
C SER A 16 44.54 -1.06 6.72
N CYS A 17 44.05 -2.25 7.05
CA CYS A 17 43.36 -3.09 6.09
C CYS A 17 42.03 -2.40 5.77
N GLY A 18 42.06 -1.47 4.82
CA GLY A 18 40.85 -0.98 4.17
C GLY A 18 40.22 -2.15 3.44
N GLN A 19 39.22 -2.79 4.04
CA GLN A 19 38.29 -3.61 3.29
C GLN A 19 37.56 -2.65 2.35
N SER A 20 37.90 -2.69 1.06
CA SER A 20 37.12 -2.03 0.02
C SER A 20 35.70 -2.57 0.12
N GLU A 21 34.72 -1.70 0.26
CA GLU A 21 33.32 -2.10 0.15
C GLU A 21 33.16 -2.89 -1.15
N PRO A 22 32.42 -4.02 -1.12
CA PRO A 22 32.19 -4.80 -2.33
C PRO A 22 31.55 -3.89 -3.38
N ALA A 23 32.10 -3.91 -4.59
CA ALA A 23 31.55 -3.15 -5.70
C ALA A 23 30.08 -3.53 -5.91
N PHE A 24 29.25 -2.55 -6.23
CA PHE A 24 27.83 -2.76 -6.51
C PHE A 24 27.64 -3.83 -7.61
N ASP A 25 27.03 -4.95 -7.26
CA ASP A 25 26.72 -6.02 -8.20
C ASP A 25 25.40 -5.74 -8.91
N LYS A 26 25.51 -5.14 -10.11
CA LYS A 26 24.36 -4.80 -10.94
C LYS A 26 23.50 -6.01 -11.30
N ALA A 27 24.10 -7.19 -11.53
CA ALA A 27 23.36 -8.37 -11.94
C ALA A 27 22.57 -8.97 -10.77
N ALA A 28 23.18 -9.01 -9.58
CA ALA A 28 22.48 -9.40 -8.36
C ALA A 28 21.32 -8.44 -8.06
N TYR A 29 21.55 -7.14 -8.13
CA TYR A 29 20.51 -6.13 -7.93
C TYR A 29 19.35 -6.26 -8.93
N GLU A 30 19.65 -6.45 -10.22
CA GLU A 30 18.60 -6.64 -11.23
C GLU A 30 17.75 -7.88 -10.92
N ALA A 31 18.38 -8.97 -10.45
CA ALA A 31 17.66 -10.16 -10.03
C ALA A 31 16.75 -9.89 -8.81
N GLU A 32 17.20 -9.12 -7.83
CA GLU A 32 16.38 -8.71 -6.66
C GLU A 32 15.14 -7.91 -7.09
N VAL A 33 15.30 -6.97 -8.03
CA VAL A 33 14.17 -6.18 -8.56
C VAL A 33 13.18 -7.09 -9.30
N LEU A 34 13.65 -8.04 -10.10
CA LEU A 34 12.78 -8.97 -10.83
C LEU A 34 12.02 -9.91 -9.88
N GLU A 35 12.68 -10.44 -8.85
CA GLU A 35 12.03 -11.23 -7.80
C GLU A 35 10.94 -10.41 -7.07
N TRP A 36 11.24 -9.15 -6.75
CA TRP A 36 10.27 -8.25 -6.15
C TRP A 36 9.03 -8.04 -7.04
N ARG A 37 9.23 -7.90 -8.36
CA ARG A 37 8.14 -7.73 -9.37
C ARG A 37 7.26 -8.98 -9.45
N GLU A 38 7.85 -10.17 -9.42
CA GLU A 38 7.08 -11.43 -9.35
C GLU A 38 6.23 -11.49 -8.07
N GLY A 39 6.84 -11.17 -6.92
CA GLY A 39 6.14 -11.06 -5.66
C GLY A 39 5.02 -10.02 -5.69
N ARG A 40 5.20 -8.89 -6.37
CA ARG A 40 4.19 -7.83 -6.53
C ARG A 40 2.95 -8.36 -7.25
N LEU A 41 3.13 -9.07 -8.37
CA LEU A 41 2.02 -9.69 -9.10
C LEU A 41 1.32 -10.76 -8.27
N ALA A 42 2.08 -11.60 -7.55
CA ALA A 42 1.52 -12.62 -6.67
C ALA A 42 0.67 -12.00 -5.54
N ARG A 43 1.15 -10.93 -4.89
CA ARG A 43 0.40 -10.20 -3.85
C ARG A 43 -0.89 -9.58 -4.38
N LEU A 44 -0.91 -9.08 -5.62
CA LEU A 44 -2.12 -8.54 -6.25
C LEU A 44 -3.18 -9.63 -6.50
N LYS A 45 -2.75 -10.83 -6.91
CA LYS A 45 -3.61 -11.99 -7.22
C LYS A 45 -4.02 -12.80 -5.99
N ALA A 46 -3.39 -12.59 -4.84
CA ALA A 46 -3.68 -13.34 -3.62
C ALA A 46 -5.14 -13.11 -3.14
N PRO A 47 -5.70 -14.01 -2.33
CA PRO A 47 -7.02 -13.81 -1.71
C PRO A 47 -7.13 -12.51 -0.89
N THR A 48 -6.02 -12.06 -0.31
CA THR A 48 -5.90 -10.78 0.40
C THR A 48 -5.54 -9.59 -0.49
N GLY A 49 -5.34 -9.83 -1.79
CA GLY A 49 -5.00 -8.84 -2.79
C GLY A 49 -6.16 -7.94 -3.19
N TYR A 50 -5.95 -7.18 -4.27
CA TYR A 50 -6.87 -6.11 -4.70
C TYR A 50 -7.63 -6.45 -5.98
N LEU A 51 -7.23 -7.51 -6.71
CA LEU A 51 -7.87 -7.89 -7.98
C LEU A 51 -9.22 -8.61 -7.81
N ASN A 52 -9.55 -8.98 -6.57
CA ASN A 52 -10.80 -9.63 -6.21
C ASN A 52 -11.76 -8.69 -5.47
N GLN A 53 -11.43 -7.42 -5.27
CA GLN A 53 -12.35 -6.45 -4.68
C GLN A 53 -13.38 -6.03 -5.72
N ILE A 54 -14.66 -6.09 -5.33
CA ILE A 54 -15.80 -5.88 -6.23
C ILE A 54 -16.80 -4.84 -5.71
N GLY A 55 -16.55 -4.28 -4.52
CA GLY A 55 -17.47 -3.30 -3.93
C GLY A 55 -16.90 -2.57 -2.72
N LEU A 56 -17.30 -1.31 -2.60
CA LEU A 56 -17.12 -0.47 -1.41
C LEU A 56 -18.42 0.32 -1.20
N PHE A 57 -19.14 0.00 -0.14
CA PHE A 57 -20.47 0.57 0.14
C PHE A 57 -20.41 1.39 1.42
N TRP A 58 -20.45 2.72 1.31
CA TRP A 58 -20.51 3.62 2.46
C TRP A 58 -21.83 3.48 3.19
N LEU A 59 -21.76 3.53 4.52
CA LEU A 59 -22.89 3.28 5.41
C LEU A 59 -23.13 4.48 6.32
N GLU A 60 -24.37 4.97 6.29
CA GLU A 60 -24.94 5.81 7.33
C GLU A 60 -25.63 4.95 8.40
N GLU A 61 -25.98 5.53 9.55
CA GLU A 61 -26.76 4.84 10.59
C GLU A 61 -28.08 4.27 10.02
N GLY A 62 -28.37 3.01 10.32
CA GLY A 62 -29.56 2.31 9.83
C GLY A 62 -29.33 0.86 9.42
N ASP A 63 -30.31 0.30 8.73
CA ASP A 63 -30.34 -1.10 8.31
C ASP A 63 -30.18 -1.24 6.79
N TYR A 64 -29.30 -2.13 6.35
CA TYR A 64 -29.04 -2.41 4.94
C TYR A 64 -29.20 -3.90 4.64
N ARG A 65 -30.17 -4.24 3.79
CA ARG A 65 -30.32 -5.60 3.25
C ARG A 65 -29.25 -5.85 2.21
N PHE A 66 -28.66 -7.04 2.21
CA PHE A 66 -27.64 -7.41 1.23
C PHE A 66 -27.83 -8.82 0.67
N GLY A 67 -27.46 -8.98 -0.61
CA GLY A 67 -27.63 -10.22 -1.37
C GLY A 67 -27.73 -9.95 -2.87
N SER A 68 -28.02 -10.98 -3.67
CA SER A 68 -28.16 -10.82 -5.13
C SER A 68 -29.55 -10.39 -5.61
N GLY A 69 -30.55 -10.41 -4.73
CA GLY A 69 -31.91 -10.00 -5.03
C GLY A 69 -32.02 -8.49 -5.32
N ALA A 70 -32.96 -8.10 -6.16
CA ALA A 70 -33.20 -6.71 -6.53
C ALA A 70 -33.69 -5.85 -5.34
N ASP A 71 -34.28 -6.46 -4.32
CA ASP A 71 -34.80 -5.71 -3.16
C ASP A 71 -33.74 -5.44 -2.09
N ASN A 72 -32.46 -5.74 -2.36
CA ASN A 72 -31.35 -5.42 -1.45
C ASN A 72 -30.80 -4.03 -1.73
N ASP A 73 -30.42 -3.34 -0.65
CA ASP A 73 -29.72 -2.07 -0.67
C ASP A 73 -28.28 -2.25 -1.19
N ILE A 74 -27.60 -3.30 -0.70
CA ILE A 74 -26.28 -3.71 -1.18
C ILE A 74 -26.42 -4.94 -2.06
N ARG A 75 -26.29 -4.76 -3.38
CA ARG A 75 -26.46 -5.83 -4.36
C ARG A 75 -25.13 -6.50 -4.68
N LEU A 76 -25.09 -7.82 -4.49
CA LEU A 76 -23.97 -8.68 -4.87
C LEU A 76 -24.26 -9.41 -6.21
N PRO A 77 -23.24 -9.90 -6.92
CA PRO A 77 -23.42 -10.68 -8.13
C PRO A 77 -24.35 -11.90 -7.94
N ALA A 78 -25.00 -12.34 -9.02
CA ALA A 78 -26.08 -13.34 -9.01
C ALA A 78 -25.71 -14.69 -8.35
N LYS A 79 -24.41 -15.00 -8.25
CA LYS A 79 -23.92 -16.21 -7.57
C LYS A 79 -24.02 -16.14 -6.04
N ALA A 80 -24.36 -15.01 -5.44
CA ALA A 80 -24.68 -14.91 -4.02
C ALA A 80 -26.11 -15.41 -3.72
N ALA A 81 -26.46 -15.69 -2.46
CA ALA A 81 -27.85 -15.87 -2.08
C ALA A 81 -28.67 -14.59 -2.34
N SER A 82 -29.96 -14.74 -2.69
CA SER A 82 -30.83 -13.61 -3.03
C SER A 82 -31.05 -12.65 -1.87
N SER A 83 -31.08 -13.16 -0.64
CA SER A 83 -31.11 -12.39 0.60
C SER A 83 -30.13 -13.07 1.54
N ILE A 84 -28.99 -12.43 1.82
CA ILE A 84 -27.98 -12.98 2.74
C ILE A 84 -28.31 -12.57 4.18
N GLY A 85 -28.70 -11.31 4.37
CA GLY A 85 -28.97 -10.78 5.70
C GLY A 85 -29.13 -9.28 5.72
N VAL A 86 -28.93 -8.71 6.91
CA VAL A 86 -28.99 -7.27 7.19
C VAL A 86 -27.71 -6.83 7.90
N PHE A 87 -27.17 -5.67 7.50
CA PHE A 87 -26.24 -4.91 8.30
C PHE A 87 -27.00 -3.86 9.10
N GLU A 88 -26.90 -3.90 10.43
CA GLU A 88 -27.33 -2.85 11.34
C GLU A 88 -26.12 -1.98 11.68
N VAL A 89 -26.23 -0.68 11.41
CA VAL A 89 -25.16 0.30 11.58
C VAL A 89 -25.57 1.29 12.66
N ASN A 90 -24.78 1.37 13.73
CA ASN A 90 -25.01 2.29 14.83
C ASN A 90 -23.68 2.70 15.48
N GLU A 91 -23.73 3.45 16.59
CA GLU A 91 -22.54 3.90 17.34
C GLU A 91 -21.61 2.75 17.78
N ALA A 92 -22.12 1.53 17.92
CA ALA A 92 -21.34 0.35 18.30
C ALA A 92 -20.59 -0.30 17.11
N GLY A 93 -20.83 0.17 15.88
CA GLY A 93 -20.24 -0.35 14.64
C GLY A 93 -21.27 -1.01 13.73
N VAL A 94 -20.81 -1.99 12.94
CA VAL A 94 -21.64 -2.69 11.94
C VAL A 94 -21.87 -4.14 12.38
N ARG A 95 -23.12 -4.45 12.75
CA ARG A 95 -23.54 -5.81 13.08
C ARG A 95 -24.21 -6.45 11.88
N MET A 96 -23.77 -7.64 11.49
CA MET A 96 -24.45 -8.45 10.49
C MET A 96 -25.36 -9.46 11.18
N THR A 97 -26.56 -9.65 10.64
CA THR A 97 -27.46 -10.78 10.97
C THR A 97 -27.86 -11.50 9.69
N ALA A 98 -27.62 -12.81 9.63
CA ALA A 98 -27.89 -13.64 8.47
C ALA A 98 -29.37 -14.06 8.42
N GLU A 99 -29.90 -14.19 7.21
CA GLU A 99 -31.24 -14.73 6.95
C GLU A 99 -31.29 -16.22 7.33
N ALA A 100 -32.46 -16.70 7.77
CA ALA A 100 -32.61 -18.08 8.19
C ALA A 100 -32.29 -19.07 7.04
N GLY A 101 -31.38 -20.01 7.30
CA GLY A 101 -30.97 -21.02 6.32
C GLY A 101 -29.93 -20.55 5.30
N VAL A 102 -29.35 -19.35 5.49
CA VAL A 102 -28.19 -18.89 4.71
C VAL A 102 -26.92 -19.17 5.49
N ASP A 103 -26.00 -19.91 4.85
CA ASP A 103 -24.69 -20.19 5.42
C ASP A 103 -23.77 -18.96 5.31
N VAL A 104 -23.32 -18.48 6.46
CA VAL A 104 -22.37 -17.36 6.61
C VAL A 104 -21.33 -17.76 7.65
N PHE A 105 -20.07 -17.41 7.42
CA PHE A 105 -18.95 -17.86 8.27
C PHE A 105 -18.04 -16.71 8.70
N SER A 106 -17.43 -16.84 9.87
CA SER A 106 -16.29 -16.05 10.34
C SER A 106 -15.23 -17.03 10.82
N ASP A 107 -13.99 -16.94 10.31
CA ASP A 107 -12.91 -17.90 10.62
C ASP A 107 -13.34 -19.37 10.48
N ASP A 108 -14.07 -19.68 9.40
CA ASP A 108 -14.67 -20.99 9.08
C ASP A 108 -15.72 -21.50 10.09
N GLU A 109 -16.11 -20.70 11.07
CA GLU A 109 -17.20 -21.01 12.00
C GLU A 109 -18.53 -20.39 11.51
N PRO A 110 -19.64 -21.16 11.50
CA PRO A 110 -20.94 -20.65 11.07
C PRO A 110 -21.47 -19.60 12.07
N VAL A 111 -21.91 -18.46 11.54
CA VAL A 111 -22.43 -17.34 12.34
C VAL A 111 -23.82 -16.90 11.86
N THR A 112 -24.73 -16.64 12.80
CA THR A 112 -26.06 -16.08 12.49
C THR A 112 -26.14 -14.58 12.80
N SER A 113 -25.32 -14.09 13.73
CA SER A 113 -25.14 -12.67 14.00
C SER A 113 -23.73 -12.40 14.53
N ILE A 114 -23.07 -11.34 14.03
CA ILE A 114 -21.71 -10.97 14.42
C ILE A 114 -21.51 -9.47 14.33
N LEU A 115 -20.76 -8.89 15.28
CA LEU A 115 -20.23 -7.53 15.14
C LEU A 115 -18.97 -7.61 14.28
N ILE A 116 -18.96 -6.96 13.12
CA ILE A 116 -17.81 -6.97 12.23
C ILE A 116 -16.88 -5.84 12.64
N LEU A 117 -15.84 -6.18 13.39
CA LEU A 117 -14.80 -5.22 13.79
C LEU A 117 -14.09 -4.68 12.54
N ASP A 118 -13.93 -3.36 12.47
CA ASP A 118 -13.36 -2.67 11.31
C ASP A 118 -11.82 -2.73 11.27
N ASP A 119 -11.27 -2.26 10.16
CA ASP A 119 -9.83 -2.32 9.85
C ASP A 119 -8.92 -1.41 10.70
N THR A 120 -9.47 -0.63 11.63
CA THR A 120 -8.70 0.13 12.62
C THR A 120 -8.51 -0.62 13.95
N THR A 121 -9.21 -1.74 14.13
CA THR A 121 -9.11 -2.59 15.32
C THR A 121 -7.93 -3.57 15.24
N GLU A 122 -7.49 -4.12 16.38
CA GLU A 122 -6.39 -5.11 16.41
C GLU A 122 -6.77 -6.45 15.76
N ALA A 123 -8.07 -6.77 15.68
CA ALA A 123 -8.60 -8.02 15.17
C ALA A 123 -9.81 -7.77 14.25
N PRO A 124 -9.58 -7.19 13.06
CA PRO A 124 -10.66 -6.94 12.10
C PRO A 124 -11.31 -8.26 11.67
N VAL A 125 -12.64 -8.23 11.54
CA VAL A 125 -13.42 -9.43 11.23
C VAL A 125 -13.70 -9.49 9.72
N GLN A 126 -13.47 -10.67 9.14
CA GLN A 126 -13.92 -11.00 7.81
C GLN A 126 -15.04 -12.03 7.88
N VAL A 127 -16.12 -11.77 7.15
CA VAL A 127 -17.25 -12.68 7.05
C VAL A 127 -17.36 -13.18 5.62
N THR A 128 -17.73 -14.45 5.42
CA THR A 128 -17.80 -15.09 4.11
C THR A 128 -19.16 -15.72 3.81
N HIS A 129 -19.50 -15.75 2.53
CA HIS A 129 -20.63 -16.49 1.98
C HIS A 129 -20.28 -16.97 0.57
N ARG A 130 -20.23 -18.29 0.36
CA ARG A 130 -19.76 -18.89 -0.90
C ARG A 130 -18.37 -18.34 -1.25
N SER A 131 -18.17 -17.76 -2.44
CA SER A 131 -16.90 -17.15 -2.85
C SER A 131 -16.73 -15.70 -2.35
N PHE A 132 -17.75 -15.11 -1.75
CA PHE A 132 -17.70 -13.72 -1.30
C PHE A 132 -17.14 -13.61 0.10
N ALA A 133 -16.45 -12.51 0.33
CA ALA A 133 -16.10 -12.07 1.66
C ALA A 133 -16.33 -10.57 1.80
N TRP A 134 -16.61 -10.14 3.02
CA TRP A 134 -16.70 -8.72 3.34
C TRP A 134 -16.04 -8.40 4.68
N THR A 135 -15.55 -7.17 4.75
CA THR A 135 -14.96 -6.55 5.93
C THR A 135 -15.54 -5.16 6.09
N VAL A 136 -15.51 -4.61 7.30
CA VAL A 136 -15.83 -3.21 7.55
C VAL A 136 -14.54 -2.39 7.51
N VAL A 137 -14.59 -1.23 6.87
CA VAL A 137 -13.49 -0.26 6.87
C VAL A 137 -13.98 1.03 7.48
N GLN A 138 -13.14 1.68 8.28
CA GLN A 138 -13.44 2.98 8.87
C GLN A 138 -12.51 4.05 8.30
N ARG A 139 -13.08 5.13 7.76
CA ARG A 139 -12.30 6.29 7.30
C ARG A 139 -13.00 7.57 7.73
N ASP A 140 -12.27 8.47 8.40
CA ASP A 140 -12.80 9.73 8.94
C ASP A 140 -14.13 9.57 9.73
N GLY A 141 -14.21 8.53 10.56
CA GLY A 141 -15.39 8.24 11.38
C GLY A 141 -16.59 7.65 10.62
N ARG A 142 -16.47 7.41 9.31
CA ARG A 142 -17.50 6.76 8.49
C ARG A 142 -17.16 5.29 8.27
N PHE A 143 -18.19 4.44 8.28
CA PHE A 143 -18.05 3.03 7.95
C PHE A 143 -18.36 2.77 6.47
N ALA A 144 -17.66 1.79 5.91
CA ALA A 144 -18.06 1.18 4.65
C ALA A 144 -17.88 -0.34 4.71
N VAL A 145 -18.73 -1.07 3.99
CA VAL A 145 -18.53 -2.50 3.76
C VAL A 145 -17.74 -2.67 2.47
N ARG A 146 -16.55 -3.26 2.58
CA ARG A 146 -15.73 -3.65 1.43
C ARG A 146 -15.99 -5.10 1.10
N VAL A 147 -16.34 -5.37 -0.15
CA VAL A 147 -16.70 -6.71 -0.64
C VAL A 147 -15.65 -7.20 -1.63
N ARG A 148 -15.31 -8.47 -1.51
CA ARG A 148 -14.48 -9.20 -2.47
C ARG A 148 -15.15 -10.50 -2.91
N ASP A 149 -14.72 -10.98 -4.04
CA ASP A 149 -15.10 -12.26 -4.61
C ASP A 149 -13.86 -13.07 -4.98
N PHE A 150 -13.56 -14.12 -4.22
CA PHE A 150 -12.37 -14.94 -4.41
C PHE A 150 -12.32 -15.64 -5.77
N GLU A 151 -13.45 -15.77 -6.46
CA GLU A 151 -13.55 -16.36 -7.79
C GLU A 151 -13.73 -15.31 -8.90
N HIS A 152 -13.44 -14.03 -8.62
CA HIS A 152 -13.58 -12.97 -9.61
C HIS A 152 -12.74 -13.27 -10.87
N PRO A 153 -13.33 -13.32 -12.08
CA PRO A 153 -12.64 -13.71 -13.31
C PRO A 153 -11.44 -12.85 -13.65
N PHE A 154 -11.44 -11.60 -13.18
CA PHE A 154 -10.32 -10.69 -13.38
C PHE A 154 -9.03 -11.26 -12.78
N VAL A 155 -9.08 -11.94 -11.63
CA VAL A 155 -7.89 -12.55 -11.01
C VAL A 155 -7.22 -13.55 -11.95
N ALA A 156 -8.01 -14.40 -12.61
CA ALA A 156 -7.53 -15.43 -13.52
C ALA A 156 -7.08 -14.87 -14.88
N THR A 157 -7.74 -13.81 -15.34
CA THR A 157 -7.47 -13.18 -16.66
C THR A 157 -6.45 -12.04 -16.59
N PHE A 158 -6.04 -11.62 -15.39
CA PHE A 158 -5.11 -10.51 -15.20
C PHE A 158 -3.74 -10.80 -15.83
N GLY A 159 -3.34 -9.91 -16.73
CA GLY A 159 -2.09 -9.98 -17.47
C GLY A 159 -0.84 -9.65 -16.63
N PRO A 160 0.34 -9.66 -17.26
CA PRO A 160 1.56 -9.16 -16.61
C PRO A 160 1.47 -7.65 -16.36
N LEU A 161 2.10 -7.19 -15.27
CA LEU A 161 2.25 -5.77 -15.01
C LEU A 161 3.33 -5.19 -15.92
N PRO A 162 3.09 -4.05 -16.60
CA PRO A 162 4.12 -3.37 -17.35
C PRO A 162 5.10 -2.65 -16.39
N TYR A 163 6.38 -2.63 -16.75
CA TYR A 163 7.43 -1.96 -16.00
C TYR A 163 8.37 -1.22 -16.94
N PHE A 164 9.03 -0.19 -16.41
CA PHE A 164 10.24 0.33 -17.05
C PHE A 164 11.40 -0.67 -16.94
N ALA A 165 12.42 -0.47 -17.79
CA ALA A 165 13.69 -1.19 -17.62
C ALA A 165 14.29 -0.88 -16.24
N VAL A 166 15.02 -1.84 -15.66
CA VAL A 166 15.69 -1.62 -14.38
C VAL A 166 16.83 -0.62 -14.60
N ASP A 167 16.81 0.47 -13.84
CA ASP A 167 17.84 1.50 -13.87
C ASP A 167 18.47 1.65 -12.48
N PRO A 168 19.67 1.10 -12.26
CA PRO A 168 20.38 1.24 -10.99
C PRO A 168 20.70 2.67 -10.58
N SER A 169 20.71 3.64 -11.51
CA SER A 169 20.93 5.05 -11.16
C SER A 169 19.75 5.66 -10.41
N LEU A 170 18.56 5.06 -10.51
CA LEU A 170 17.34 5.45 -9.79
C LEU A 170 17.16 4.70 -8.46
N ARG A 171 18.21 4.01 -7.99
CA ARG A 171 18.38 3.57 -6.61
C ARG A 171 19.31 4.54 -5.90
N VAL A 172 18.73 5.56 -5.29
CA VAL A 172 19.47 6.72 -4.77
C VAL A 172 19.61 6.69 -3.26
N SER A 173 20.79 7.10 -2.78
CA SER A 173 20.99 7.42 -1.37
C SER A 173 20.21 8.69 -1.01
N ALA A 174 19.60 8.68 0.17
CA ALA A 174 18.77 9.78 0.63
C ALA A 174 18.96 10.01 2.13
N ILE A 175 18.61 11.20 2.61
CA ILE A 175 18.73 11.58 4.02
C ILE A 175 17.36 12.03 4.52
N LEU A 176 16.86 11.39 5.58
CA LEU A 176 15.69 11.86 6.29
C LEU A 176 16.04 13.06 7.17
N ARG A 177 15.53 14.23 6.79
CA ARG A 177 15.50 15.45 7.61
C ARG A 177 14.29 15.40 8.53
N ARG A 178 14.52 15.00 9.79
CA ARG A 178 13.44 14.91 10.78
C ARG A 178 12.87 16.27 11.11
N TYR A 179 11.56 16.32 11.31
CA TYR A 179 10.94 17.43 12.02
C TYR A 179 11.31 17.38 13.51
N ASP A 180 11.25 18.53 14.20
CA ASP A 180 11.45 18.60 15.65
C ASP A 180 10.47 17.68 16.39
N GLU A 181 9.24 17.64 15.91
CA GLU A 181 8.19 16.69 16.31
C GLU A 181 7.50 16.14 15.04
N PRO A 182 7.14 14.84 15.00
CA PRO A 182 6.36 14.29 13.90
C PRO A 182 5.06 15.08 13.67
N ARG A 183 4.65 15.19 12.41
CA ARG A 183 3.45 15.94 12.02
C ARG A 183 2.38 15.00 11.51
N ILE A 184 1.12 15.32 11.74
CA ILE A 184 0.02 14.66 11.03
C ILE A 184 -0.16 15.37 9.69
N ALA A 185 0.15 14.69 8.60
CA ALA A 185 -0.06 15.21 7.26
C ALA A 185 -1.55 15.13 6.90
N ASP A 186 -2.00 16.02 6.02
CA ASP A 186 -3.34 15.98 5.45
C ASP A 186 -3.22 15.65 3.97
N VAL A 187 -3.61 14.43 3.59
CA VAL A 187 -3.44 13.88 2.26
C VAL A 187 -4.81 13.54 1.69
N GLU A 188 -5.13 14.12 0.54
CA GLU A 188 -6.37 13.78 -0.17
C GLU A 188 -6.34 12.32 -0.64
N THR A 189 -7.52 11.72 -0.77
CA THR A 189 -7.68 10.38 -1.38
C THR A 189 -8.35 10.48 -2.75
N VAL A 190 -8.39 9.36 -3.46
CA VAL A 190 -9.17 9.24 -4.72
C VAL A 190 -10.68 9.38 -4.52
N ILE A 191 -11.16 9.41 -3.28
CA ILE A 191 -12.56 9.68 -2.93
C ILE A 191 -12.66 11.13 -2.47
N GLU A 192 -13.46 11.92 -3.18
CA GLU A 192 -13.68 13.34 -2.87
C GLU A 192 -14.21 13.51 -1.43
N GLY A 193 -13.60 14.44 -0.69
CA GLY A 193 -13.98 14.71 0.70
C GLY A 193 -13.61 13.59 1.69
N LEU A 194 -12.73 12.67 1.32
CA LEU A 194 -12.11 11.71 2.24
C LEU A 194 -10.62 12.01 2.40
N GLY A 195 -10.21 12.23 3.65
CA GLY A 195 -8.83 12.48 4.05
C GLY A 195 -8.08 11.21 4.40
N TYR A 196 -6.75 11.30 4.31
CA TYR A 196 -5.80 10.37 4.86
C TYR A 196 -4.82 11.14 5.72
N HIS A 197 -4.69 10.76 6.99
CA HIS A 197 -3.98 11.53 8.00
C HIS A 197 -2.77 10.78 8.58
N PRO A 198 -1.74 10.47 7.75
CA PRO A 198 -0.58 9.74 8.23
C PRO A 198 0.32 10.62 9.10
N GLU A 199 1.03 9.98 10.02
CA GLU A 199 2.16 10.63 10.69
C GLU A 199 3.34 10.75 9.70
N SER A 200 3.95 11.93 9.67
CA SER A 200 5.16 12.23 8.91
C SER A 200 6.31 12.52 9.87
N PRO A 201 7.40 11.75 9.82
CA PRO A 201 8.59 11.99 10.63
C PRO A 201 9.50 13.09 10.06
N GLY A 202 9.27 13.54 8.81
CA GLY A 202 10.15 14.50 8.13
C GLY A 202 10.14 14.37 6.60
N THR A 203 11.04 15.11 5.95
CA THR A 203 11.27 15.05 4.51
C THR A 203 12.53 14.27 4.18
N VAL A 204 12.51 13.48 3.11
CA VAL A 204 13.66 12.75 2.60
C VAL A 204 14.25 13.52 1.43
N GLU A 205 15.50 13.94 1.58
CA GLU A 205 16.30 14.69 0.62
C GLU A 205 17.20 13.73 -0.16
N PHE A 206 17.22 13.84 -1.49
CA PHE A 206 18.03 13.00 -2.37
C PHE A 206 18.46 13.77 -3.63
N VAL A 207 19.40 13.20 -4.38
CA VAL A 207 19.95 13.83 -5.59
C VAL A 207 19.73 12.91 -6.79
N ILE A 208 19.26 13.49 -7.89
CA ILE A 208 19.19 12.87 -9.22
C ILE A 208 19.74 13.89 -10.22
N ASP A 209 20.66 13.46 -11.08
CA ASP A 209 21.28 14.32 -12.12
C ASP A 209 21.82 15.65 -11.56
N ASP A 210 22.52 15.60 -10.43
CA ASP A 210 23.09 16.74 -9.68
C ASP A 210 22.07 17.73 -9.08
N ASP A 211 20.77 17.52 -9.28
CA ASP A 211 19.70 18.32 -8.69
C ASP A 211 19.16 17.67 -7.40
N THR A 212 18.91 18.49 -6.38
CA THR A 212 18.34 18.06 -5.10
C THR A 212 16.82 18.08 -5.14
N TYR A 213 16.21 16.98 -4.68
CA TYR A 213 14.78 16.80 -4.57
C TYR A 213 14.40 16.35 -3.16
N GLU A 214 13.13 16.54 -2.81
CA GLU A 214 12.59 16.14 -1.52
C GLU A 214 11.24 15.43 -1.69
N LEU A 215 10.98 14.47 -0.80
CA LEU A 215 9.66 13.85 -0.61
C LEU A 215 9.32 13.83 0.88
N GLU A 216 8.11 14.24 1.25
CA GLU A 216 7.58 14.04 2.59
C GLU A 216 7.31 12.54 2.81
N ALA A 217 7.96 11.98 3.83
CA ALA A 217 7.80 10.59 4.22
C ALA A 217 6.65 10.44 5.20
N TYR A 218 6.02 9.27 5.19
CA TYR A 218 5.02 8.84 6.16
C TYR A 218 5.50 7.62 6.93
N THR A 219 5.17 7.52 8.20
CA THR A 219 5.46 6.35 9.03
C THR A 219 4.53 5.20 8.62
N SER A 220 5.10 4.03 8.33
CA SER A 220 4.32 2.81 8.07
C SER A 220 5.02 1.60 8.69
N GLY A 221 4.65 1.28 9.94
CA GLY A 221 5.35 0.25 10.71
C GLY A 221 6.79 0.68 11.00
N ASP A 222 7.74 -0.17 10.62
CA ASP A 222 9.19 0.06 10.74
C ASP A 222 9.81 0.67 9.46
N ARG A 223 8.98 1.10 8.50
CA ARG A 223 9.43 1.62 7.19
C ARG A 223 8.91 3.03 6.94
N LEU A 224 9.58 3.72 6.02
CA LEU A 224 9.09 4.95 5.42
C LEU A 224 8.18 4.59 4.24
N PHE A 225 7.07 5.29 4.14
CA PHE A 225 6.11 5.18 3.05
C PHE A 225 5.98 6.51 2.32
N PHE A 226 5.91 6.46 0.99
CA PHE A 226 5.76 7.62 0.14
C PHE A 226 4.59 7.42 -0.80
N VAL A 227 3.73 8.43 -0.84
CA VAL A 227 2.79 8.65 -1.92
C VAL A 227 3.37 9.80 -2.73
N PHE A 228 3.94 9.49 -3.90
CA PHE A 228 4.65 10.47 -4.70
C PHE A 228 4.10 10.50 -6.13
N GLY A 229 4.25 11.67 -6.74
CA GLY A 229 3.99 11.87 -8.15
C GLY A 229 5.20 12.42 -8.85
N ASP A 230 5.22 12.27 -10.17
CA ASP A 230 6.26 12.76 -11.04
C ASP A 230 5.67 12.97 -12.45
N MET A 231 6.49 13.44 -13.38
CA MET A 231 6.04 13.79 -14.72
C MET A 231 5.57 12.58 -15.56
N THR A 232 5.93 11.34 -15.18
CA THR A 232 5.41 10.12 -15.82
C THR A 232 3.94 9.84 -15.50
N ASN A 233 3.36 10.42 -14.44
CA ASN A 233 1.93 10.23 -14.11
C ASN A 233 0.98 10.81 -15.17
N ARG A 234 1.51 11.58 -16.12
CA ARG A 234 0.73 12.16 -17.22
C ARG A 234 0.43 11.17 -18.32
N ASP A 235 1.29 10.17 -18.53
CA ASP A 235 1.26 9.33 -19.73
C ASP A 235 1.72 7.87 -19.54
N ASP A 236 2.66 7.59 -18.64
CA ASP A 236 3.25 6.24 -18.48
C ASP A 236 2.87 5.53 -17.17
N THR A 237 2.56 6.29 -16.12
CA THR A 237 2.26 5.76 -14.78
C THR A 237 0.93 6.31 -14.25
N TYR A 238 0.46 5.77 -13.13
CA TYR A 238 -0.88 6.05 -12.64
C TYR A 238 -1.06 7.52 -12.21
N GLY A 239 -2.15 8.15 -12.66
CA GLY A 239 -2.35 9.60 -12.57
C GLY A 239 -2.43 10.16 -11.15
N ALA A 240 -2.89 9.37 -10.18
CA ALA A 240 -2.97 9.81 -8.77
C ALA A 240 -1.62 9.75 -8.03
N GLY A 241 -0.59 9.18 -8.66
CA GLY A 241 0.72 8.94 -8.06
C GLY A 241 1.02 7.46 -7.86
N ARG A 242 2.17 7.21 -7.22
CA ARG A 242 2.77 5.90 -7.00
C ARG A 242 3.17 5.74 -5.55
N PHE A 243 3.26 4.48 -5.13
CA PHE A 243 3.71 4.09 -3.81
C PHE A 243 5.16 3.66 -3.85
N LEU A 244 5.93 4.09 -2.86
CA LEU A 244 7.28 3.64 -2.62
C LEU A 244 7.46 3.38 -1.12
N TYR A 245 8.19 2.33 -0.78
CA TYR A 245 8.63 2.07 0.58
C TYR A 245 10.15 2.11 0.63
N ALA A 246 10.67 2.69 1.70
CA ALA A 246 12.08 2.65 2.04
C ALA A 246 12.24 2.16 3.47
N ASP A 247 13.39 1.58 3.77
CA ASP A 247 13.66 1.12 5.13
C ASP A 247 13.86 2.33 6.06
N ALA A 248 13.63 2.13 7.36
CA ALA A 248 13.92 3.16 8.35
C ALA A 248 15.36 3.64 8.20
N PRO A 249 15.61 4.95 8.29
CA PRO A 249 16.95 5.47 8.13
C PRO A 249 17.86 5.03 9.27
N GLY A 250 19.15 4.92 8.99
CA GLY A 250 20.20 4.70 9.98
C GLY A 250 20.30 5.85 11.00
N GLU A 251 21.21 5.70 11.97
CA GLU A 251 21.43 6.72 13.03
C GLU A 251 21.81 8.11 12.48
N ASP A 252 22.43 8.14 11.31
CA ASP A 252 22.83 9.33 10.57
C ASP A 252 21.73 9.89 9.66
N GLY A 253 20.54 9.29 9.66
CA GLY A 253 19.43 9.67 8.81
C GLY A 253 19.48 9.09 7.40
N GLN A 254 20.50 8.29 7.05
CA GLN A 254 20.64 7.74 5.70
C GLN A 254 19.62 6.62 5.44
N THR A 255 19.01 6.64 4.26
CA THR A 255 18.16 5.58 3.72
C THR A 255 18.38 5.47 2.21
N VAL A 256 17.74 4.52 1.55
CA VAL A 256 17.79 4.33 0.10
C VAL A 256 16.38 4.43 -0.47
N LEU A 257 16.19 5.30 -1.45
CA LEU A 257 14.98 5.33 -2.27
C LEU A 257 15.26 4.55 -3.56
N ASP A 258 14.58 3.41 -3.71
CA ASP A 258 14.68 2.61 -4.92
C ASP A 258 13.41 2.76 -5.78
N PHE A 259 13.46 3.69 -6.73
CA PHE A 259 12.33 3.95 -7.61
C PHE A 259 12.02 2.79 -8.57
N ASN A 260 12.93 1.81 -8.74
CA ASN A 260 12.63 0.58 -9.48
C ASN A 260 11.59 -0.30 -8.79
N LEU A 261 11.36 -0.07 -7.49
CA LEU A 261 10.36 -0.74 -6.67
C LEU A 261 9.10 0.13 -6.47
N ALA A 262 9.02 1.31 -7.09
CA ALA A 262 7.81 2.12 -7.07
C ALA A 262 6.67 1.41 -7.83
N TYR A 263 5.45 1.48 -7.31
CA TYR A 263 4.31 0.74 -7.86
C TYR A 263 2.99 1.47 -7.80
N SER A 264 2.03 1.00 -8.61
CA SER A 264 0.71 1.61 -8.68
C SER A 264 -0.09 1.29 -7.42
N PRO A 265 -0.78 2.29 -6.84
CA PRO A 265 -1.68 2.06 -5.71
C PRO A 265 -2.83 1.12 -6.09
N PRO A 266 -3.50 0.48 -5.13
CA PRO A 266 -4.65 -0.38 -5.39
C PRO A 266 -5.74 0.20 -6.31
N CYS A 267 -6.03 1.50 -6.20
CA CYS A 267 -7.02 2.17 -7.04
C CYS A 267 -6.66 2.20 -8.53
N ALA A 268 -5.40 1.91 -8.90
CA ALA A 268 -5.05 1.69 -10.30
C ALA A 268 -5.73 0.45 -10.90
N PHE A 269 -6.16 -0.50 -10.07
CA PHE A 269 -6.73 -1.78 -10.54
C PHE A 269 -8.23 -1.92 -10.29
N ASN A 270 -8.82 -1.12 -9.39
CA ASN A 270 -10.25 -1.15 -9.09
C ASN A 270 -10.78 0.17 -8.52
N ASP A 271 -12.10 0.37 -8.64
CA ASP A 271 -12.82 1.54 -8.10
C ASP A 271 -13.09 1.49 -6.58
N PHE A 272 -12.77 0.38 -5.92
CA PHE A 272 -13.24 0.08 -4.55
C PHE A 272 -12.19 0.35 -3.46
N SER A 273 -11.14 1.08 -3.83
CA SER A 273 -9.97 1.37 -2.99
C SER A 273 -9.92 2.85 -2.59
N THR A 274 -9.56 3.12 -1.33
CA THR A 274 -9.52 4.49 -0.75
C THR A 274 -8.10 5.06 -0.73
N CYS A 275 -7.38 4.97 -1.85
CA CYS A 275 -5.95 5.28 -1.87
C CYS A 275 -5.67 6.78 -1.72
N PRO A 276 -4.62 7.18 -0.98
CA PRO A 276 -4.11 8.53 -0.98
C PRO A 276 -3.57 8.95 -2.34
N VAL A 277 -3.68 10.24 -2.64
CA VAL A 277 -3.15 10.91 -3.84
C VAL A 277 -1.84 11.60 -3.49
N ALA A 278 -0.91 11.67 -4.43
CA ALA A 278 0.32 12.43 -4.25
C ALA A 278 0.01 13.90 -3.94
N SER A 279 0.37 14.34 -2.73
CA SER A 279 0.22 15.72 -2.29
C SER A 279 1.05 16.66 -3.19
N PRO A 280 0.72 17.96 -3.28
CA PRO A 280 1.52 18.90 -4.06
C PRO A 280 3.01 18.94 -3.68
N ARG A 281 3.34 18.66 -2.41
CA ARG A 281 4.73 18.58 -1.92
C ARG A 281 5.47 17.33 -2.39
N ASN A 282 4.74 16.25 -2.62
CA ASN A 282 5.30 14.98 -3.10
C ASN A 282 5.20 14.82 -4.62
N ARG A 283 5.07 15.92 -5.37
CA ARG A 283 5.07 15.90 -6.84
C ARG A 283 6.41 16.43 -7.36
N LEU A 284 7.21 15.52 -7.88
CA LEU A 284 8.52 15.82 -8.45
C LEU A 284 8.36 16.43 -9.86
N PRO A 285 9.09 17.50 -10.19
CA PRO A 285 9.01 18.15 -11.51
C PRO A 285 9.82 17.43 -12.60
N ILE A 286 10.26 16.20 -12.35
CA ILE A 286 11.07 15.37 -13.24
C ILE A 286 10.31 14.10 -13.65
N ARG A 287 10.82 13.38 -14.65
CA ARG A 287 10.32 12.05 -15.02
C ARG A 287 11.14 10.99 -14.29
N ILE A 288 10.50 10.11 -13.54
CA ILE A 288 11.15 8.94 -12.94
C ILE A 288 10.71 7.69 -13.69
N GLU A 289 11.48 7.33 -14.72
CA GLU A 289 11.24 6.20 -15.63
C GLU A 289 11.76 4.87 -15.05
N ALA A 290 11.38 4.60 -13.81
CA ALA A 290 11.63 3.35 -13.10
C ALA A 290 10.36 2.86 -12.42
N GLY A 291 10.26 1.56 -12.16
CA GLY A 291 9.13 0.96 -11.47
C GLY A 291 7.95 0.59 -12.38
N GLU A 292 6.80 0.37 -11.75
CA GLU A 292 5.56 -0.09 -12.41
C GLU A 292 4.96 1.00 -13.30
N LYS A 293 4.55 0.61 -14.49
CA LYS A 293 3.78 1.44 -15.43
C LYS A 293 2.28 1.21 -15.22
N PHE A 294 1.47 2.13 -15.74
CA PHE A 294 0.03 2.00 -15.74
C PHE A 294 -0.48 1.55 -17.10
N GLU A 295 -1.36 0.55 -17.11
CA GLU A 295 -2.07 0.08 -18.29
C GLU A 295 -3.56 0.14 -18.00
N PRO A 296 -4.31 1.06 -18.64
CA PRO A 296 -5.76 1.20 -18.42
C PRO A 296 -6.54 -0.11 -18.61
N SER A 297 -6.09 -1.02 -19.48
CA SER A 297 -6.78 -2.32 -19.65
C SER A 297 -6.66 -3.25 -18.44
N LEU A 298 -5.80 -2.93 -17.47
CA LEU A 298 -5.64 -3.67 -16.21
C LEU A 298 -6.45 -3.05 -15.05
N HIS A 299 -7.40 -2.17 -15.36
CA HIS A 299 -8.33 -1.61 -14.38
C HIS A 299 -9.72 -2.23 -14.51
N TYR A 300 -10.30 -2.68 -13.39
CA TYR A 300 -11.68 -3.16 -13.32
C TYR A 300 -12.60 -2.11 -12.69
N SER A 301 -13.59 -1.64 -13.45
CA SER A 301 -14.57 -0.67 -12.97
C SER A 301 -15.91 -1.31 -12.63
N ALA A 302 -16.65 -0.71 -11.69
CA ALA A 302 -18.00 -1.15 -11.33
C ALA A 302 -18.97 -1.20 -12.52
N ASP A 303 -18.80 -0.29 -13.49
CA ASP A 303 -19.64 -0.20 -14.70
C ASP A 303 -19.41 -1.34 -15.70
N ALA A 304 -18.31 -2.08 -15.57
CA ALA A 304 -18.01 -3.21 -16.43
C ALA A 304 -19.05 -4.34 -16.29
N GLY A 305 -19.79 -4.36 -15.17
CA GLY A 305 -20.79 -5.38 -14.85
C GLY A 305 -20.15 -6.74 -14.56
N TYR A 306 -20.62 -7.39 -13.49
CA TYR A 306 -20.17 -8.74 -13.14
C TYR A 306 -21.25 -9.50 -12.36
#